data_AF-A0A6F8SS78-F1
#
_entry.id   AF-A0A6F8SS78-F1
#
_cell.length_a   1.000
_cell.length_b   1.000
_cell.length_c   1.000
_cell.angle_alpha   90.00
_cell.angle_beta   90.00
_cell.angle_gamma   90.00
#
_symmetry.space_group_name_H-M   'P 1'
#
loop_
_entity.id
_entity.type
_entity.pdbx_description
1 polymer ?
#
loop_
_entity_poly.entity_id
_entity_poly.type
_entity_poly.pdbx_seq_one_letter_code
_entity_poly.pdbx_strand_id
1 'polypeptide(L)'
;MTLNANHWQWANEAFNRDWADDARDPAQDITARYAIEQTLDDIAAARAALSDANHLLYLVRANQTFMAGYGDSLEAGLAAIEAPTLMLYSENDLVFAPEGVRRTAELIEADGTEVTLETLEGNRGHLDGVVAIEQASDTLRAFLE
;
A
#
# COMPACT_ATOMS: atom_id res chain seq x y z
N MET A 1 0.92 -2.34 -9.80
CA MET A 1 0.61 -1.66 -8.52
C MET A 1 0.77 -0.15 -8.69
N THR A 2 -0.19 0.53 -9.34
CA THR A 2 -0.06 1.97 -9.63
C THR A 2 -1.31 2.71 -9.18
N LEU A 3 -2.46 2.43 -9.82
CA LEU A 3 -3.74 2.99 -9.39
C LEU A 3 -4.19 2.41 -8.05
N ASN A 4 -4.17 1.08 -7.93
CA ASN A 4 -4.72 0.35 -6.80
C ASN A 4 -3.94 0.54 -5.48
N ALA A 5 -2.74 1.11 -5.54
CA ALA A 5 -1.94 1.47 -4.37
C ALA A 5 -2.15 2.93 -3.95
N ASN A 6 -2.72 3.77 -4.83
CA ASN A 6 -3.13 5.11 -4.46
C ASN A 6 -4.60 5.09 -3.98
N HIS A 7 -4.93 5.91 -3.00
CA HIS A 7 -6.31 6.18 -2.63
C HIS A 7 -6.98 7.10 -3.68
N TRP A 8 -8.31 7.04 -3.80
CA TRP A 8 -9.06 7.85 -4.78
C TRP A 8 -8.98 9.36 -4.49
N GLN A 9 -8.71 9.74 -3.24
CA GLN A 9 -8.51 11.14 -2.86
C GLN A 9 -7.31 11.75 -3.59
N TRP A 10 -6.17 11.05 -3.66
CA TRP A 10 -5.03 11.47 -4.46
C TRP A 10 -5.39 11.68 -5.93
N ALA A 11 -6.17 10.76 -6.52
CA ALA A 11 -6.55 10.86 -7.92
C ALA A 11 -7.44 12.10 -8.18
N ASN A 12 -8.39 12.38 -7.28
CA ASN A 12 -9.24 13.56 -7.39
C ASN A 12 -8.43 14.86 -7.25
N GLU A 13 -7.54 14.91 -6.26
CA GLU A 13 -6.70 16.08 -5.98
C GLU A 13 -5.71 16.37 -7.11
N ALA A 14 -5.07 15.33 -7.66
CA ALA A 14 -4.01 15.48 -8.64
C ALA A 14 -4.51 15.70 -10.07
N PHE A 15 -5.71 15.23 -10.42
CA PHE A 15 -6.16 15.23 -11.82
C PHE A 15 -7.50 15.91 -12.06
N ASN A 16 -8.39 16.06 -11.07
CA ASN A 16 -9.67 16.78 -11.19
C ASN A 16 -10.49 16.56 -12.50
N ARG A 17 -10.36 15.38 -13.14
CA ARG A 17 -10.91 15.06 -14.48
C ARG A 17 -10.39 15.92 -15.64
N ASP A 18 -9.21 16.51 -15.49
CA ASP A 18 -8.47 17.21 -16.51
C ASP A 18 -8.22 16.30 -17.71
N TRP A 19 -8.15 16.90 -18.90
CA TRP A 19 -7.85 16.18 -20.14
C TRP A 19 -6.34 16.00 -20.25
N ALA A 20 -5.91 14.90 -20.87
CA ALA A 20 -4.49 14.67 -21.13
C ALA A 20 -3.93 15.66 -22.18
N ASP A 21 -4.81 16.15 -23.06
CA ASP A 21 -4.55 17.16 -24.07
C ASP A 21 -5.71 18.15 -24.04
N ASP A 22 -5.44 19.40 -23.66
CA ASP A 22 -6.44 20.46 -23.52
C ASP A 22 -7.18 20.76 -24.84
N ALA A 23 -6.62 20.37 -25.99
CA ALA A 23 -7.25 20.54 -27.29
C ALA A 23 -8.19 19.40 -27.68
N ARG A 24 -8.24 18.29 -26.92
CA ARG A 24 -8.96 17.07 -27.30
C ARG A 24 -9.92 16.62 -26.21
N ASP A 25 -11.19 16.96 -26.39
CA ASP A 25 -12.28 16.59 -25.48
C ASP A 25 -12.58 15.07 -25.53
N PRO A 26 -12.35 14.31 -24.44
CA PRO A 26 -12.69 12.88 -24.36
C PRO A 26 -14.19 12.58 -24.52
N ALA A 27 -15.07 13.55 -24.33
CA ALA A 27 -16.51 13.39 -24.59
C ALA A 27 -16.86 13.47 -26.09
N GLN A 28 -15.96 14.00 -26.93
CA GLN A 28 -16.16 14.15 -28.38
C GLN A 28 -15.22 13.28 -29.21
N ASP A 29 -14.12 12.79 -28.62
CA ASP A 29 -13.12 11.95 -29.27
C ASP A 29 -12.83 10.72 -28.41
N ILE A 30 -13.27 9.55 -28.88
CA ILE A 30 -13.10 8.27 -28.16
C ILE A 30 -11.63 7.84 -28.00
N THR A 31 -10.71 8.49 -28.71
CA THR A 31 -9.27 8.24 -28.59
C THR A 31 -8.54 9.27 -27.74
N ALA A 32 -9.22 10.35 -27.33
CA ALA A 32 -8.71 11.28 -26.34
C ALA A 32 -8.84 10.69 -24.94
N ARG A 33 -7.97 11.14 -24.02
CA ARG A 33 -7.80 10.57 -22.69
C ARG A 33 -7.95 11.64 -21.62
N TYR A 34 -8.40 11.23 -20.44
CA TYR A 34 -8.21 12.01 -19.22
C TYR A 34 -6.75 11.94 -18.76
N ALA A 35 -6.28 12.99 -18.07
CA ALA A 35 -4.90 13.09 -17.59
C ALA A 35 -4.51 11.92 -16.68
N ILE A 36 -5.45 11.42 -15.86
CA ILE A 36 -5.24 10.22 -15.03
C ILE A 36 -4.99 8.97 -15.88
N GLU A 37 -5.71 8.77 -16.98
CA GLU A 37 -5.54 7.59 -17.85
C GLU A 37 -4.15 7.60 -18.49
N GLN A 38 -3.74 8.75 -19.02
CA GLN A 38 -2.40 8.93 -19.59
C GLN A 38 -1.31 8.69 -18.54
N THR A 39 -1.46 9.29 -17.36
CA THR A 39 -0.48 9.15 -16.27
C THR A 39 -0.36 7.71 -15.78
N LEU A 40 -1.46 6.99 -15.67
CA LEU A 40 -1.44 5.58 -15.27
C LEU A 40 -0.74 4.70 -16.30
N ASP A 41 -1.00 4.93 -17.59
CA ASP A 41 -0.32 4.23 -18.69
C ASP A 41 1.19 4.51 -18.67
N ASP A 42 1.58 5.78 -18.53
CA ASP A 42 2.99 6.17 -18.54
C ASP A 42 3.76 5.56 -17.36
N ILE A 43 3.20 5.61 -16.15
CA ILE A 43 3.81 5.00 -14.98
C ILE A 43 3.84 3.47 -15.11
N ALA A 44 2.78 2.85 -15.64
CA ALA A 44 2.75 1.41 -15.86
C ALA A 44 3.83 0.97 -16.87
N ALA A 45 3.98 1.68 -17.98
CA ALA A 45 5.00 1.42 -18.99
C ALA A 45 6.41 1.59 -18.43
N ALA A 46 6.66 2.67 -17.68
CA ALA A 46 7.96 2.91 -17.04
C ALA A 46 8.34 1.80 -16.05
N ARG A 47 7.37 1.30 -15.25
CA ARG A 47 7.60 0.18 -14.33
C ARG A 47 7.80 -1.14 -15.05
N ALA A 48 7.02 -1.39 -16.11
CA ALA A 48 7.14 -2.61 -16.91
C ALA A 48 8.52 -2.72 -17.58
N ALA A 49 9.12 -1.60 -18.00
CA ALA A 49 10.46 -1.57 -18.58
C ALA A 49 11.57 -2.06 -17.62
N LEU A 50 11.30 -2.04 -16.30
CA LEU A 50 12.22 -2.47 -15.25
C LEU A 50 11.78 -3.80 -14.60
N SER A 51 10.72 -4.44 -15.09
CA SER A 51 10.12 -5.62 -14.47
C SER A 51 10.16 -6.82 -15.41
N ASP A 52 10.30 -8.02 -14.83
CA ASP A 52 10.07 -9.28 -15.52
C ASP A 52 8.68 -9.85 -15.19
N ALA A 53 7.97 -10.33 -16.20
CA ALA A 53 6.60 -10.82 -16.04
C ALA A 53 6.54 -12.09 -15.17
N ASN A 54 7.51 -13.00 -15.30
CA ASN A 54 7.52 -14.21 -14.48
C ASN A 54 7.86 -13.86 -13.03
N HIS A 55 8.86 -13.01 -12.77
CA HIS A 55 9.16 -12.56 -11.42
C HIS A 55 7.94 -11.91 -10.75
N LEU A 56 7.15 -11.12 -11.49
CA LEU A 56 5.89 -10.58 -10.96
C LEU A 56 4.91 -11.69 -10.53
N LEU A 57 4.72 -12.73 -11.36
CA LEU A 57 3.86 -13.88 -11.01
C LEU A 57 4.37 -14.63 -9.77
N TYR A 58 5.68 -14.80 -9.63
CA TYR A 58 6.27 -15.43 -8.45
C TYR A 58 6.08 -14.60 -7.18
N LEU A 59 6.23 -13.27 -7.26
CA LEU A 59 5.97 -12.37 -6.14
C LEU A 59 4.48 -12.37 -5.75
N VAL A 60 3.57 -12.38 -6.73
CA VAL A 60 2.13 -12.53 -6.46
C VAL A 60 1.85 -13.84 -5.74
N ARG A 61 2.43 -14.96 -6.23
CA ARG A 61 2.25 -16.27 -5.60
C ARG A 61 2.77 -16.29 -4.18
N ALA A 62 3.95 -15.71 -3.93
CA ALA A 62 4.52 -15.64 -2.59
C ALA A 62 3.59 -14.91 -1.60
N ASN A 63 3.04 -13.75 -2.01
CA ASN A 63 2.05 -13.00 -1.20
C ASN A 63 0.77 -13.80 -0.95
N GLN A 64 0.23 -14.48 -1.98
CA GLN A 64 -0.98 -15.30 -1.85
C GLN A 64 -0.82 -16.47 -0.87
N THR A 65 0.39 -17.01 -0.76
CA THR A 65 0.68 -18.17 0.09
C THR A 65 1.31 -17.80 1.43
N PHE A 66 1.44 -16.51 1.74
CA PHE A 66 2.04 -16.06 2.98
C PHE A 66 1.09 -16.30 4.17
N MET A 67 1.66 -16.84 5.25
CA MET A 67 1.06 -16.87 6.57
C MET A 67 2.20 -16.74 7.58
N ALA A 68 2.06 -15.88 8.58
CA ALA A 68 3.07 -15.73 9.62
C ALA A 68 3.40 -17.10 10.24
N GLY A 69 4.69 -17.41 10.38
CA GLY A 69 5.19 -18.68 10.90
C GLY A 69 5.12 -19.89 9.95
N TYR A 70 4.35 -19.85 8.85
CA TYR A 70 4.14 -20.98 7.92
C TYR A 70 3.80 -22.33 8.61
N GLY A 71 3.17 -22.26 9.79
CA GLY A 71 2.80 -23.41 10.61
C GLY A 71 1.36 -23.87 10.37
N ASP A 72 0.73 -24.40 11.42
CA ASP A 72 -0.60 -24.98 11.33
C ASP A 72 -1.74 -23.93 11.33
N SER A 73 -1.52 -22.74 11.91
CA SER A 73 -2.50 -21.64 11.89
C SER A 73 -1.84 -20.27 11.99
N LEU A 74 -2.60 -19.23 11.64
CA LEU A 74 -2.18 -17.83 11.76
C LEU A 74 -1.98 -17.44 13.23
N GLU A 75 -2.90 -17.83 14.10
CA GLU A 75 -2.83 -17.53 15.54
C GLU A 75 -1.57 -18.10 16.17
N ALA A 76 -1.24 -19.36 15.86
CA ALA A 76 -0.02 -19.98 16.37
C ALA A 76 1.25 -19.28 15.83
N GLY A 77 1.21 -18.82 14.58
CA GLY A 77 2.32 -18.08 13.97
C GLY A 77 2.52 -16.68 14.55
N LEU A 78 1.43 -15.96 14.84
CA LEU A 78 1.48 -14.62 15.43
C LEU A 78 1.80 -14.65 16.93
N ALA A 79 1.25 -15.60 17.69
CA ALA A 79 1.59 -15.80 19.10
C ALA A 79 3.04 -16.29 19.34
N ALA A 80 3.76 -16.67 18.28
CA ALA A 80 5.19 -17.01 18.39
C ALA A 80 6.10 -15.78 18.29
N ILE A 81 5.54 -14.58 18.08
CA ILE A 81 6.29 -13.32 18.02
C ILE A 81 6.47 -12.81 19.44
N GLU A 82 7.69 -12.91 19.97
CA GLU A 82 8.03 -12.44 21.33
C GLU A 82 8.77 -11.09 21.33
N ALA A 83 9.09 -10.57 20.13
CA ALA A 83 9.79 -9.30 19.99
C ALA A 83 8.79 -8.13 20.10
N PRO A 84 9.17 -7.01 20.72
CA PRO A 84 8.42 -5.77 20.58
C PRO A 84 8.17 -5.48 19.10
N THR A 85 6.96 -5.09 18.75
CA THR A 85 6.54 -4.95 17.34
C THR A 85 5.95 -3.57 17.10
N LEU A 86 6.52 -2.82 16.16
CA LEU A 86 5.95 -1.58 15.64
C LEU A 86 5.22 -1.85 14.32
N MET A 87 3.96 -1.45 14.23
CA MET A 87 3.11 -1.58 13.05
C MET A 87 2.66 -0.19 12.58
N LEU A 88 3.18 0.23 11.43
CA LEU A 88 2.79 1.48 10.75
C LEU A 88 1.79 1.16 9.64
N TYR A 89 0.67 1.88 9.59
CA TYR A 89 -0.36 1.67 8.57
C TYR A 89 -1.09 2.96 8.21
N SER A 90 -1.76 3.01 7.06
CA SER A 90 -2.61 4.15 6.69
C SER A 90 -4.08 3.76 6.79
N GLU A 91 -4.92 4.63 7.35
CA GLU A 91 -6.39 4.46 7.36
C GLU A 91 -7.01 4.42 5.96
N ASN A 92 -6.34 5.03 4.98
CA ASN A 92 -6.77 5.09 3.59
C ASN A 92 -6.18 3.94 2.73
N ASP A 93 -5.52 2.93 3.34
CA ASP A 93 -4.94 1.81 2.59
C ASP A 93 -6.04 0.87 2.06
N LEU A 94 -6.09 0.70 0.72
CA LEU A 94 -7.04 -0.17 0.02
C LEU A 94 -6.42 -1.50 -0.44
N VAL A 95 -5.13 -1.71 -0.21
CA VAL A 95 -4.39 -2.95 -0.51
C VAL A 95 -4.34 -3.81 0.75
N PHE A 96 -3.89 -3.22 1.86
CA PHE A 96 -3.86 -3.85 3.18
C PHE A 96 -4.76 -3.07 4.13
N ALA A 97 -6.04 -3.44 4.14
CA ALA A 97 -7.06 -2.71 4.87
C ALA A 97 -6.73 -2.58 6.37
N PRO A 98 -6.96 -1.41 6.99
CA PRO A 98 -6.68 -1.12 8.40
C PRO A 98 -7.18 -2.17 9.40
N GLU A 99 -8.36 -2.74 9.15
CA GLU A 99 -8.95 -3.76 10.01
C GLU A 99 -8.10 -5.02 10.09
N GLY A 100 -7.45 -5.40 8.98
CA GLY A 100 -6.52 -6.51 8.94
C GLY A 100 -5.28 -6.24 9.80
N VAL A 101 -4.73 -5.02 9.71
CA VAL A 101 -3.57 -4.61 10.52
C VAL A 101 -3.89 -4.64 12.01
N ARG A 102 -5.01 -4.03 12.42
CA ARG A 102 -5.42 -4.02 13.83
C ARG A 102 -5.69 -5.43 14.35
N ARG A 103 -6.32 -6.28 13.52
CA ARG A 103 -6.53 -7.69 13.89
C ARG A 103 -5.21 -8.45 14.06
N THR A 104 -4.21 -8.17 13.23
CA THR A 104 -2.87 -8.75 13.40
C THR A 104 -2.23 -8.30 14.70
N ALA A 105 -2.30 -7.01 15.05
CA ALA A 105 -1.79 -6.50 16.32
C ALA A 105 -2.47 -7.18 17.53
N GLU A 106 -3.81 -7.26 17.54
CA GLU A 106 -4.57 -7.94 18.60
C GLU A 106 -4.13 -9.39 18.82
N LEU A 107 -3.77 -10.10 17.73
CA LEU A 107 -3.34 -11.49 17.80
C LEU A 107 -1.91 -11.64 18.34
N ILE A 108 -1.04 -10.65 18.09
CA ILE A 108 0.31 -10.61 18.66
C ILE A 108 0.25 -10.23 20.15
N GLU A 109 -0.56 -9.23 20.51
CA GLU A 109 -0.69 -8.74 21.89
C GLU A 109 -1.40 -9.74 22.84
N ALA A 110 -2.02 -10.79 22.30
CA ALA A 110 -2.91 -11.68 23.04
C ALA A 110 -2.26 -12.37 24.26
N ASP A 111 -0.94 -12.55 24.25
CA ASP A 111 -0.16 -13.13 25.35
C ASP A 111 0.69 -12.10 26.12
N GLY A 112 0.52 -10.82 25.82
CA GLY A 112 1.21 -9.72 26.49
C GLY A 112 2.45 -9.19 25.76
N THR A 113 2.72 -9.66 24.54
CA THR A 113 3.75 -9.07 23.67
C THR A 113 3.42 -7.59 23.38
N GLU A 114 4.43 -6.73 23.47
CA GLU A 114 4.27 -5.29 23.24
C GLU A 114 4.11 -4.99 21.74
N VAL A 115 2.97 -4.40 21.36
CA VAL A 115 2.74 -3.89 20.00
C VAL A 115 2.43 -2.40 20.05
N THR A 116 3.08 -1.63 19.18
CA THR A 116 2.75 -0.23 18.94
C THR A 116 2.11 -0.10 17.58
N LEU A 117 0.91 0.47 17.52
CA LEU A 117 0.22 0.83 16.28
C LEU A 117 0.27 2.34 16.07
N GLU A 118 0.75 2.78 14.92
CA GLU A 118 0.75 4.20 14.55
C GLU A 118 0.22 4.38 13.12
N THR A 119 -0.61 5.41 12.94
CA THR A 119 -1.18 5.76 11.65
C THR A 119 -0.26 6.69 10.86
N LEU A 120 -0.09 6.39 9.58
CA LEU A 120 0.47 7.28 8.59
C LEU A 120 -0.66 8.12 8.01
N GLU A 121 -0.47 9.44 8.07
CA GLU A 121 -1.40 10.40 7.51
C GLU A 121 -1.11 10.63 6.03
N GLY A 122 -2.17 10.81 5.25
CA GLY A 122 -2.06 11.09 3.82
C GLY A 122 -3.26 10.66 3.00
N ASN A 123 -3.29 11.14 1.76
CA ASN A 123 -4.34 10.88 0.77
C ASN A 123 -3.94 9.80 -0.24
N ARG A 124 -2.80 9.11 -0.04
CA ARG A 124 -2.29 8.13 -1.01
C ARG A 124 -2.58 6.70 -0.58
N GLY A 125 -3.03 6.44 0.65
CA GLY A 125 -3.38 5.10 1.11
C GLY A 125 -2.14 4.22 1.25
N HIS A 126 -2.07 3.11 0.51
CA HIS A 126 -0.94 2.17 0.59
C HIS A 126 0.41 2.85 0.32
N LEU A 127 0.44 3.84 -0.57
CA LEU A 127 1.68 4.54 -0.89
C LEU A 127 2.15 5.53 0.19
N ASP A 128 1.35 5.88 1.19
CA ASP A 128 1.84 6.74 2.29
C ASP A 128 3.00 6.06 3.04
N GLY A 129 2.97 4.72 3.17
CA GLY A 129 4.07 3.92 3.71
C GLY A 129 5.32 3.81 2.84
N VAL A 130 5.28 4.33 1.60
CA VAL A 130 6.41 4.29 0.66
C VAL A 130 6.96 5.68 0.39
N VAL A 131 6.08 6.64 0.06
CA VAL A 131 6.49 7.98 -0.38
C VAL A 131 6.40 9.03 0.72
N ALA A 132 5.72 8.73 1.83
CA ALA A 132 5.51 9.65 2.95
C ALA A 132 5.93 9.03 4.30
N ILE A 133 6.73 7.96 4.28
CA ILE A 133 7.18 7.27 5.50
C ILE A 133 8.06 8.15 6.41
N GLU A 134 8.64 9.21 5.86
CA GLU A 134 9.43 10.19 6.62
C GLU A 134 8.67 10.75 7.83
N GLN A 135 7.34 10.83 7.77
CA GLN A 135 6.52 11.28 8.91
C GLN A 135 6.70 10.42 10.17
N ALA A 136 7.02 9.13 10.02
CA ALA A 136 7.24 8.21 11.13
C ALA A 136 8.72 8.14 11.58
N SER A 137 9.58 9.06 11.10
CA SER A 137 11.04 8.98 11.34
C SER A 137 11.41 8.99 12.82
N ASP A 138 10.75 9.82 13.62
CA ASP A 138 11.07 9.92 15.05
C ASP A 138 10.59 8.69 15.83
N THR A 139 9.40 8.16 15.51
CA THR A 139 8.91 6.87 16.05
C THR A 139 9.85 5.72 15.67
N LEU A 140 10.24 5.63 14.40
CA LEU A 140 11.16 4.60 13.92
C LEU A 140 12.51 4.69 14.62
N ARG A 141 13.04 5.91 14.83
CA ARG A 141 14.30 6.10 15.57
C ARG A 141 14.16 5.62 17.01
N ALA A 142 13.10 6.06 17.72
CA ALA A 142 12.87 5.69 19.10
C ALA A 142 12.65 4.18 19.29
N PHE A 143 12.04 3.49 18.32
CA PHE A 143 11.81 2.05 18.38
C PHE A 143 13.08 1.22 18.14
N LEU A 144 14.06 1.76 17.42
CA LEU A 144 15.30 1.05 17.07
C LEU A 144 16.46 1.30 18.05
N GLU A 145 16.34 2.28 18.95
CA GLU A 145 17.32 2.65 19.98
C GLU A 145 17.10 1.87 21.29
#